data_AF-A0A3A5ML69-F1
#
_entry.id   AF-A0A3A5ML69-F1
#
_cell.length_a   1.000
_cell.length_b   1.000
_cell.length_c   1.000
_cell.angle_alpha   90.00
_cell.angle_beta   90.00
_cell.angle_gamma   90.00
#
_symmetry.space_group_name_H-M   'P 1'
#
loop_
_entity.id
_entity.type
_entity.pdbx_description
1 polymer ?
#
loop_
_entity_poly.entity_id
_entity_poly.type
_entity_poly.pdbx_seq_one_letter_code
_entity_poly.pdbx_strand_id
1 'polypeptide(L)'
;MSDLRVDAAFLNALSATVTTASAEMSFSGWQWRYAGGVLESDTVQAALAAGTGQQLLRAGLLEALLVETGAYPASAAEAFLASDARLAREAF
;
A
#
# COMPACT_ATOMS: atom_id res chain seq x y z
N MET A 1 -10.61 -31.40 -7.26
CA MET A 1 -10.29 -30.01 -7.62
C MET A 1 -8.78 -29.90 -7.60
N SER A 2 -8.15 -29.40 -8.66
CA SER A 2 -6.74 -29.02 -8.56
C SER A 2 -6.66 -27.85 -7.60
N ASP A 3 -5.87 -27.96 -6.52
CA ASP A 3 -5.63 -26.84 -5.62
C ASP A 3 -4.90 -25.74 -6.40
N LEU A 4 -5.67 -24.79 -6.93
CA LEU A 4 -5.12 -23.62 -7.58
C LEU A 4 -4.28 -22.90 -6.56
N ARG A 5 -3.00 -22.68 -6.88
CA ARG A 5 -2.08 -21.94 -6.01
C ARG A 5 -2.50 -20.48 -5.82
N VAL A 6 -3.28 -19.95 -6.75
CA VAL A 6 -3.85 -18.60 -6.72
C VAL A 6 -5.36 -18.76 -6.81
N ASP A 7 -6.02 -18.58 -5.68
CA ASP A 7 -7.47 -18.59 -5.54
C ASP A 7 -7.97 -17.25 -4.98
N ALA A 8 -9.28 -17.12 -4.80
CA ALA A 8 -9.88 -15.91 -4.24
C ALA A 8 -9.35 -15.58 -2.82
N ALA A 9 -9.00 -16.59 -2.02
CA ALA A 9 -8.46 -16.37 -0.67
C ALA A 9 -7.05 -15.77 -0.73
N PHE A 10 -6.18 -16.30 -1.59
CA PHE A 10 -4.84 -15.77 -1.83
C PHE A 10 -4.91 -14.32 -2.34
N LEU A 11 -5.78 -14.04 -3.30
CA LEU A 11 -5.92 -12.70 -3.89
C LEU A 11 -6.41 -11.67 -2.85
N ASN A 12 -7.36 -12.04 -2.00
CA ASN A 12 -7.81 -11.19 -0.90
C ASN A 12 -6.71 -10.97 0.16
N ALA A 13 -5.95 -12.01 0.50
CA ALA A 13 -4.81 -11.89 1.42
C ALA A 13 -3.71 -10.98 0.86
N LEU A 14 -3.44 -11.06 -0.45
CA LEU A 14 -2.51 -10.17 -1.13
C LEU A 14 -3.01 -8.71 -1.11
N SER A 15 -4.29 -8.48 -1.43
CA SER A 15 -4.90 -7.15 -1.32
C SER A 15 -4.72 -6.56 0.08
N ALA A 16 -5.08 -7.31 1.11
CA ALA A 16 -4.94 -6.90 2.50
C ALA A 16 -3.49 -6.60 2.90
N THR A 17 -2.54 -7.41 2.43
CA THR A 17 -1.10 -7.21 2.69
C THR A 17 -0.61 -5.90 2.07
N VAL A 18 -0.98 -5.62 0.83
CA VAL A 18 -0.58 -4.40 0.12
C VAL A 18 -1.22 -3.15 0.75
N THR A 19 -2.50 -3.21 1.11
CA THR A 19 -3.19 -2.12 1.84
C THR A 19 -2.61 -1.88 3.23
N THR A 20 -2.16 -2.93 3.92
CA THR A 20 -1.47 -2.77 5.21
C THR A 20 -0.12 -2.08 5.00
N ALA A 21 0.63 -2.50 3.98
CA ALA A 21 1.91 -1.88 3.66
C ALA A 21 1.76 -0.38 3.33
N SER A 22 0.67 0.04 2.67
CA SER A 22 0.42 1.47 2.43
C SER A 22 0.19 2.24 3.73
N ALA A 23 -0.51 1.66 4.71
CA ALA A 23 -0.73 2.31 6.01
C ALA A 23 0.59 2.53 6.79
N GLU A 24 1.54 1.61 6.68
CA GLU A 24 2.87 1.71 7.29
C GLU A 24 3.77 2.78 6.63
N MET A 25 3.43 3.22 5.42
CA MET A 25 4.13 4.31 4.75
C MET A 25 3.72 5.69 5.25
N SER A 26 2.64 5.79 6.02
CA SER A 26 2.18 7.05 6.57
C SER A 26 3.15 7.58 7.62
N PHE A 27 3.80 8.71 7.33
CA PHE A 27 4.70 9.41 8.27
C PHE A 27 3.93 10.21 9.34
N SER A 28 2.77 9.72 9.77
CA SER A 28 1.99 10.37 10.83
C SER A 28 2.80 10.42 12.13
N GLY A 29 2.87 11.60 12.76
CA GLY A 29 3.61 11.78 14.02
C GLY A 29 5.13 11.92 13.91
N TRP A 30 5.71 12.06 12.72
CA TRP A 30 7.17 12.21 12.61
C TRP A 30 7.68 13.60 13.05
N GLN A 31 8.29 13.63 14.23
CA GLN A 31 8.75 14.84 14.93
C GLN A 31 9.85 15.64 14.22
N TRP A 32 10.61 15.02 13.31
CA TRP A 32 11.70 15.69 12.57
C TRP A 32 11.24 16.46 11.33
N ARG A 33 9.93 16.45 11.04
CA ARG A 33 9.35 17.26 9.96
C ARG A 33 9.59 18.76 10.17
N TYR A 34 9.70 19.18 11.43
CA TYR A 34 10.06 20.54 11.83
C TYR A 34 10.98 20.47 13.06
N ALA A 35 12.29 20.33 12.85
CA ALA A 35 13.30 20.32 13.93
C ALA A 35 13.48 21.69 14.62
N GLY A 36 12.42 22.52 14.66
CA GLY A 36 12.45 23.95 14.96
C GLY A 36 13.34 24.31 16.15
N GLY A 37 14.39 25.08 15.88
CA GLY A 37 15.31 25.60 16.89
C GLY A 37 16.15 24.57 17.64
N VAL A 38 16.01 23.26 17.38
CA VAL A 38 16.81 22.19 18.00
C VAL A 38 18.20 22.13 17.39
N LEU A 39 18.34 22.56 16.14
CA LEU A 39 19.60 22.56 15.42
C LEU A 39 20.26 23.94 15.52
N GLU A 40 21.51 23.98 15.98
CA GLU A 40 22.28 25.21 16.14
C GLU A 40 22.82 25.79 14.82
N SER A 41 22.51 25.15 13.68
CA SER A 41 23.02 25.51 12.36
C SER A 41 21.91 25.56 11.31
N ASP A 42 21.73 26.75 10.73
CA ASP A 42 20.74 26.99 9.66
C ASP A 42 20.97 26.11 8.43
N THR A 43 22.23 25.84 8.08
CA THR A 43 22.57 24.98 6.93
C THR A 43 22.19 23.53 7.18
N VAL A 44 22.42 23.03 8.40
CA VAL A 44 22.00 21.68 8.81
C VAL A 44 20.47 21.60 8.86
N GLN A 45 19.81 22.63 9.39
CA GLN A 45 18.34 22.69 9.42
C GLN A 45 17.73 22.68 8.02
N ALA A 46 18.28 23.46 7.09
CA ALA A 46 17.83 23.49 5.70
C ALA A 46 18.05 22.14 5.01
N ALA A 47 19.22 21.52 5.19
CA ALA A 47 19.52 20.21 4.62
C ALA A 47 18.59 19.11 5.16
N LEU A 48 18.33 19.09 6.47
CA LEU A 48 17.40 18.16 7.09
C LEU A 48 15.98 18.36 6.56
N ALA A 49 15.50 19.61 6.51
CA ALA A 49 14.17 19.93 6.00
C ALA A 49 14.01 19.49 4.53
N ALA A 50 15.01 19.74 3.68
CA ALA A 50 15.00 19.32 2.29
C ALA A 50 14.99 17.79 2.13
N GLY A 51 15.88 17.09 2.85
CA GLY A 51 15.96 15.62 2.82
C GLY A 51 14.69 14.96 3.33
N THR A 52 14.18 15.41 4.48
CA THR A 52 12.91 14.94 5.04
C THR A 52 11.74 15.23 4.10
N GLY A 53 11.68 16.42 3.49
CA GLY A 53 10.67 16.78 2.52
C GLY A 53 10.65 15.84 1.30
N GLN A 54 11.83 15.48 0.77
CA GLN A 54 11.95 14.51 -0.31
C GLN A 54 11.46 13.11 0.10
N GLN A 55 11.78 12.66 1.32
CA GLN A 55 11.32 11.35 1.80
C GLN A 55 9.80 11.32 2.01
N LEU A 56 9.21 12.40 2.53
CA LEU A 56 7.75 12.51 2.67
C LEU A 56 7.04 12.47 1.32
N LEU A 57 7.59 13.14 0.31
CA LEU A 57 7.04 13.08 -1.05
C LEU A 57 7.12 11.66 -1.63
N ARG A 58 8.27 10.98 -1.48
CA ARG A 58 8.43 9.59 -1.93
C ARG A 58 7.48 8.64 -1.23
N ALA A 59 7.30 8.83 0.08
CA ALA A 59 6.39 8.05 0.88
C ALA A 59 4.94 8.21 0.43
N GLY A 60 4.46 9.43 0.23
CA GLY A 60 3.10 9.69 -0.24
C GLY A 60 2.85 9.14 -1.64
N LEU A 61 3.85 9.21 -2.53
CA LEU A 61 3.75 8.59 -3.86
C LEU A 61 3.67 7.06 -3.77
N LEU A 62 4.47 6.43 -2.91
CA LEU A 62 4.47 4.98 -2.76
C LEU A 62 3.22 4.48 -2.02
N GLU A 63 2.72 5.22 -1.03
CA GLU A 63 1.42 4.97 -0.38
C GLU A 63 0.30 4.95 -1.42
N ALA A 64 0.20 5.99 -2.26
CA ALA A 64 -0.82 6.06 -3.32
C ALA A 64 -0.72 4.89 -4.30
N LEU A 65 0.49 4.52 -4.71
CA LEU A 65 0.72 3.39 -5.60
C LEU A 65 0.32 2.06 -4.95
N LEU A 66 0.61 1.87 -3.66
CA LEU A 66 0.24 0.66 -2.93
C LEU A 66 -1.28 0.58 -2.76
N VAL A 67 -1.98 1.68 -2.49
CA VAL A 67 -3.45 1.70 -2.45
C VAL A 67 -4.04 1.29 -3.81
N GLU A 68 -3.54 1.86 -4.90
CA GLU A 68 -4.01 1.52 -6.26
C GLU A 68 -3.73 0.06 -6.61
N THR A 69 -2.50 -0.41 -6.39
CA THR A 69 -2.11 -1.79 -6.71
C THR A 69 -2.77 -2.82 -5.80
N GLY A 70 -3.09 -2.48 -4.56
CA GLY A 70 -3.81 -3.34 -3.61
C GLY A 70 -5.28 -3.56 -3.97
N ALA A 71 -5.90 -2.67 -4.73
CA ALA A 71 -7.28 -2.83 -5.18
C ALA A 71 -7.43 -3.93 -6.25
N TYR A 72 -6.42 -4.09 -7.12
CA TYR A 72 -6.49 -5.03 -8.23
C TYR A 72 -6.67 -6.51 -7.80
N PRO A 73 -5.92 -7.04 -6.81
CA PRO A 73 -6.16 -8.40 -6.32
C PRO A 73 -7.57 -8.62 -5.77
N ALA A 74 -8.16 -7.64 -5.09
CA ALA A 74 -9.54 -7.76 -4.60
C ALA A 74 -10.54 -7.90 -5.76
N SER A 75 -10.43 -7.05 -6.79
CA SER A 75 -11.28 -7.15 -7.99
C SER A 75 -11.06 -8.48 -8.74
N ALA A 76 -9.82 -8.98 -8.78
CA ALA A 76 -9.54 -10.29 -9.36
C ALA A 76 -10.18 -11.43 -8.55
N ALA A 77 -10.21 -11.34 -7.22
CA ALA A 77 -10.87 -12.31 -6.35
C ALA A 77 -12.39 -12.33 -6.58
N GLU A 78 -13.02 -11.17 -6.74
CA GLU A 78 -14.44 -11.05 -7.07
C GLU A 78 -14.75 -11.70 -8.43
N ALA A 79 -13.95 -11.40 -9.46
CA ALA A 79 -14.10 -11.99 -10.78
C ALA A 79 -13.91 -13.51 -10.79
N PHE A 80 -12.98 -14.01 -9.97
CA PHE A 80 -12.76 -15.43 -9.75
C PHE A 80 -14.02 -16.10 -9.18
N LEU A 81 -14.54 -15.59 -8.06
CA LEU A 81 -15.74 -16.13 -7.42
C LEU A 81 -16.98 -16.07 -8.33
N ALA A 82 -17.14 -14.98 -9.09
CA ALA A 82 -18.22 -14.85 -10.06
C ALA A 82 -18.11 -15.90 -11.19
N SER A 83 -16.88 -16.19 -11.64
CA SER A 83 -16.60 -17.22 -12.65
C SER A 83 -16.91 -18.61 -12.11
N ASP A 84 -16.47 -18.93 -10.89
CA ASP A 84 -16.76 -20.20 -10.22
C ASP A 84 -18.27 -20.40 -10.04
N ALA A 85 -18.99 -19.37 -9.61
CA ALA A 85 -20.44 -19.41 -9.47
C ALA A 85 -21.16 -19.58 -10.82
N ARG A 86 -20.62 -19.03 -11.91
CA ARG A 86 -21.15 -19.24 -13.25
C ARG A 86 -20.92 -20.67 -13.72
N LEU A 87 -19.70 -21.20 -13.57
CA LEU A 87 -19.37 -22.57 -13.93
C LEU A 87 -20.19 -23.58 -13.13
N ALA A 88 -20.40 -23.34 -11.84
CA ALA A 88 -21.27 -24.17 -11.01
C ALA A 88 -22.71 -24.21 -11.54
N ARG A 89 -23.26 -23.09 -12.04
CA ARG A 89 -24.60 -23.05 -12.63
C ARG A 89 -24.68 -23.69 -14.02
N GLU A 90 -23.60 -23.68 -14.78
CA GLU A 90 -23.54 -24.30 -16.12
C GLU A 90 -23.31 -25.83 -16.04
N ALA A 91 -22.79 -26.33 -14.91
CA ALA A 91 -22.53 -27.75 -14.67
C ALA A 91 -23.73 -28.54 -14.12
N PHE A 92 -24.85 -27.88 -13.79
CA PHE A 92 -26.12 -28.46 -13.33
C PHE A 92 -27.28 -28.00 -14.21
#